data_AF-A0A517MTS1-F1
#
_entry.id   AF-A0A517MTS1-F1
#
_cell.length_a   1.000
_cell.length_b   1.000
_cell.length_c   1.000
_cell.angle_alpha   90.00
_cell.angle_beta   90.00
_cell.angle_gamma   90.00
#
_symmetry.space_group_name_H-M   'P 1'
#
loop_
_entity.id
_entity.type
_entity.pdbx_description
1 polymer ?
#
loop_
_entity_poly.entity_id
_entity_poly.type
_entity_poly.pdbx_seq_one_letter_code
_entity_poly.pdbx_strand_id
1 'polypeptide(L)'
;MLTPNTVSFKGALQFLEEFQRLIDYQACRGGAHRMILYQQLLDCVASHRVADRPDRFEPRLLKRRPKHFAFLRKPRHVIKSEMVKGVR
;
A
#
# COMPACT_ATOMS: atom_id res chain seq x y z
N MET A 1 -11.53 2.09 11.19
CA MET A 1 -10.09 2.22 11.48
C MET A 1 -9.31 2.06 10.18
N LEU A 2 -8.27 2.87 9.97
CA LEU A 2 -7.31 2.64 8.88
C LEU A 2 -6.55 1.33 9.17
N THR A 3 -6.46 0.44 8.19
CA THR A 3 -5.60 -0.75 8.30
C THR A 3 -4.27 -0.47 7.59
N PRO A 4 -3.14 -1.05 8.03
CA PRO A 4 -1.82 -0.76 7.45
C PRO A 4 -1.78 -0.89 5.92
N ASN A 5 -2.57 -1.82 5.38
CA ASN A 5 -2.62 -2.16 3.95
C ASN A 5 -3.30 -1.07 3.10
N THR A 6 -4.01 -0.13 3.72
CA THR A 6 -4.76 0.94 3.03
C THR A 6 -3.94 2.20 2.83
N VAL A 7 -2.78 2.33 3.47
CA VAL A 7 -1.90 3.50 3.39
C VAL A 7 -0.75 3.23 2.42
N SER A 8 -0.45 4.19 1.55
CA SER A 8 0.65 4.04 0.58
C SER A 8 2.01 4.22 1.26
N PHE A 9 2.83 3.17 1.30
CA PHE A 9 4.20 3.26 1.79
C PHE A 9 5.03 4.29 1.02
N LYS A 10 5.01 4.23 -0.33
CA LYS A 10 5.78 5.17 -1.15
C LYS A 10 5.25 6.60 -1.05
N GLY A 11 3.93 6.77 -0.95
CA GLY A 11 3.31 8.07 -0.71
C GLY A 11 3.76 8.67 0.62
N ALA A 12 3.78 7.87 1.69
CA ALA A 12 4.27 8.30 3.00
C ALA A 12 5.74 8.75 2.96
N LEU A 13 6.61 8.02 2.26
CA LEU A 13 8.01 8.43 2.07
C LEU A 13 8.13 9.75 1.31
N GLN A 14 7.38 9.93 0.22
CA GLN A 14 7.40 11.19 -0.55
C GLN A 14 6.94 12.38 0.29
N PHE A 15 5.90 12.22 1.12
CA PHE A 15 5.48 13.27 2.04
C PHE A 15 6.58 13.62 3.04
N LEU A 16 7.27 12.63 3.62
CA LEU A 16 8.38 12.88 4.54
C LEU A 16 9.54 13.62 3.85
N GLU A 17 9.90 13.23 2.62
CA GLU A 17 10.94 13.89 1.82
C GLU A 17 10.58 15.35 1.52
N GLU A 18 9.35 15.63 1.10
CA GLU A 18 8.91 16.99 0.78
C GLU A 18 8.80 17.89 2.03
N PHE A 19 8.34 17.33 3.15
CA PHE A 19 8.20 18.06 4.40
C PHE A 19 9.52 18.29 5.13
N GLN A 20 10.62 17.65 4.72
CA GLN A 20 11.93 17.82 5.34
C GLN A 20 12.32 19.32 5.46
N ARG A 21 12.14 20.08 4.37
CA ARG A 21 12.41 21.52 4.35
C ARG A 21 11.55 22.32 5.33
N LEU A 22 10.29 21.92 5.50
CA LEU A 22 9.36 22.56 6.45
C LEU A 22 9.71 22.21 7.89
N ILE A 23 10.10 20.97 8.16
CA ILE A 23 10.56 20.51 9.47
C ILE A 23 11.81 21.27 9.88
N ASP A 24 12.79 21.39 8.98
CA ASP A 24 14.04 22.10 9.23
C ASP A 24 13.80 23.60 9.50
N TYR A 25 12.95 24.25 8.70
CA TYR A 25 12.57 25.65 8.90
C TYR A 25 11.86 25.88 10.23
N GLN A 26 11.06 24.91 10.69
CA GLN A 26 10.30 25.03 11.94
C GLN A 26 11.00 24.41 13.16
N ALA A 27 12.22 23.87 13.03
CA ALA A 27 12.93 23.19 14.11
C ALA A 27 13.12 24.09 15.36
N CYS A 28 13.31 25.40 15.15
CA CYS A 28 13.48 26.39 16.20
C CYS A 28 12.16 26.85 16.84
N ARG A 29 11.01 26.49 16.25
CA ARG A 29 9.70 26.82 16.80
C ARG A 29 9.31 25.76 17.83
N GLY A 30 8.88 26.19 19.02
CA GLY A 30 8.67 25.36 20.20
C GLY A 30 7.73 24.15 20.00
N GLY A 31 7.60 23.32 21.04
CA GLY A 31 6.93 22.01 20.96
C GLY A 31 5.51 22.03 20.37
N ALA A 32 4.71 23.06 20.66
CA ALA A 32 3.35 23.19 20.14
C ALA A 32 3.31 23.30 18.60
N HIS A 33 4.22 24.06 17.99
CA HIS A 33 4.29 24.18 16.54
C HIS A 33 4.69 22.85 15.87
N ARG A 34 5.65 22.14 16.47
CA ARG A 34 6.05 20.82 15.98
C ARG A 34 4.89 19.83 16.01
N MET A 35 4.10 19.82 17.08
CA MET A 35 2.92 18.95 17.17
C MET A 35 1.91 19.22 16.05
N ILE A 36 1.62 20.49 15.74
CA ILE A 36 0.69 20.85 14.66
C ILE A 36 1.23 20.35 13.31
N LEU A 37 2.53 20.56 13.06
CA LEU A 37 3.18 20.11 11.83
C LEU A 37 3.15 18.57 11.69
N TYR A 38 3.41 17.84 12.77
CA TYR A 38 3.29 16.37 12.77
C TYR A 38 1.85 15.92 12.51
N GLN A 39 0.86 16.59 13.09
CA GLN A 39 -0.54 16.25 12.86
C GLN A 39 -0.92 16.43 11.39
N GLN A 40 -0.53 17.54 10.78
CA GLN A 40 -0.75 17.81 9.36
C GLN A 40 -0.08 16.75 8.46
N LEU A 41 1.15 16.35 8.81
CA LEU A 41 1.85 15.31 8.07
C LEU A 41 1.11 13.95 8.17
N LEU A 42 0.65 13.58 9.36
CA LEU A 42 -0.13 12.36 9.57
C LEU A 42 -1.45 12.39 8.78
N ASP A 43 -2.13 13.54 8.73
CA ASP A 43 -3.36 13.72 7.97
C ASP A 43 -3.12 13.56 6.45
N CYS A 44 -2.03 14.14 5.93
CA CYS A 44 -1.59 13.95 4.55
C CYS A 44 -1.34 12.47 4.23
N VAL A 45 -0.57 11.77 5.07
CA VAL A 45 -0.29 10.33 4.91
C VAL A 45 -1.58 9.51 4.95
N ALA A 46 -2.49 9.81 5.88
CA ALA A 46 -3.76 9.12 6.03
C ALA A 46 -4.72 9.34 4.84
N SER A 47 -4.65 10.51 4.20
CA SER A 47 -5.43 10.83 3.00
C SER A 47 -4.95 10.06 1.76
N HIS A 48 -3.65 9.76 1.68
CA HIS A 48 -3.07 9.09 0.51
C HIS A 48 -3.20 7.58 0.59
N ARG A 49 -4.41 7.10 0.34
CA ARG A 49 -4.75 5.68 0.35
C ARG A 49 -4.28 4.95 -0.90
N VAL A 50 -3.94 3.67 -0.74
CA VAL A 50 -3.72 2.78 -1.88
C VAL A 50 -5.08 2.52 -2.53
N ALA A 51 -5.18 2.81 -3.83
CA ALA A 51 -6.39 2.51 -4.60
C ALA A 51 -6.69 1.01 -4.57
N ASP A 52 -7.97 0.65 -4.64
CA ASP A 52 -8.36 -0.74 -4.80
C ASP A 52 -7.78 -1.28 -6.11
N ARG A 53 -7.08 -2.41 -6.02
CA ARG A 53 -6.41 -3.07 -7.15
C ARG A 53 -6.80 -4.54 -7.14
N PRO A 54 -8.09 -4.85 -7.37
CA PRO A 54 -8.60 -6.20 -7.25
C PRO A 54 -7.91 -7.15 -8.22
N ASP A 55 -7.32 -6.66 -9.31
CA ASP A 55 -6.63 -7.48 -10.32
C ASP A 55 -5.19 -7.85 -9.96
N ARG A 56 -4.63 -7.29 -8.87
CA ARG A 56 -3.21 -7.40 -8.51
C ARG A 56 -2.88 -8.63 -7.66
N PHE A 57 -3.49 -9.75 -7.99
CA PHE A 57 -3.10 -11.06 -7.46
C PHE A 57 -2.85 -12.02 -8.63
N GLU A 58 -1.99 -13.01 -8.41
CA GLU A 58 -1.71 -14.07 -9.39
C GLU A 58 -1.99 -15.44 -8.78
N PRO A 59 -2.53 -16.40 -9.57
CA PRO A 59 -2.67 -17.78 -9.11
C PRO A 59 -1.30 -18.37 -8.76
N ARG A 60 -1.18 -18.97 -7.59
CA ARG A 60 0.03 -19.70 -7.15
C ARG A 60 0.12 -21.08 -7.82
N LEU A 61 0.18 -21.09 -9.14
CA LEU A 61 0.16 -22.28 -9.99
C LEU A 61 1.32 -22.26 -11.01
N LEU A 62 1.83 -23.45 -11.35
CA LEU A 62 2.98 -23.61 -12.26
C LEU A 62 2.54 -23.90 -13.69
N LYS A 63 3.17 -23.28 -14.68
CA LYS A 63 2.80 -23.50 -16.09
C LYS A 63 3.15 -24.90 -16.60
N ARG A 64 4.40 -25.35 -16.41
CA ARG A 64 4.92 -26.60 -16.99
C ARG A 64 6.00 -27.32 -16.17
N ARG A 65 6.50 -26.74 -15.07
CA ARG A 65 7.63 -27.29 -14.30
C ARG A 65 7.13 -28.13 -13.12
N PRO A 66 7.57 -29.38 -12.92
CA PRO A 66 7.28 -30.13 -11.72
C PRO A 66 8.00 -29.51 -10.50
N LYS A 67 7.21 -29.11 -9.51
CA LYS A 67 7.58 -28.64 -8.16
C LYS A 67 6.35 -28.83 -7.27
N HIS A 68 6.46 -28.66 -5.95
CA HIS A 68 5.36 -28.78 -4.97
C HIS A 68 4.28 -27.67 -5.08
N PHE A 69 3.77 -27.40 -6.29
CA PHE A 69 2.61 -26.56 -6.53
C PHE A 69 1.76 -27.18 -7.65
N ALA A 70 0.45 -26.92 -7.63
CA ALA A 70 -0.44 -27.39 -8.69
C ALA A 70 -0.14 -26.70 -10.04
N PHE A 71 -0.51 -27.37 -11.13
CA PHE A 71 -0.32 -26.85 -12.48
C PHE A 71 -1.42 -25.86 -12.89
N LEU A 72 -1.04 -24.85 -13.66
CA LEU A 72 -1.93 -23.91 -14.32
C LEU A 72 -2.56 -24.60 -15.55
N ARG A 73 -3.70 -25.25 -15.32
CA ARG A 73 -4.44 -26.01 -16.35
C ARG A 73 -5.42 -25.19 -17.18
N LYS A 74 -5.82 -24.00 -16.70
CA LYS A 74 -6.71 -23.07 -17.41
C LYS A 74 -5.98 -21.75 -17.69
N PRO A 75 -6.45 -20.93 -18.65
CA PRO A 75 -5.95 -19.57 -18.82
C PRO A 75 -6.02 -18.77 -17.52
N ARG A 76 -5.04 -17.88 -17.30
CA ARG A 76 -4.92 -17.13 -16.02
C ARG A 76 -6.17 -16.35 -15.66
N HIS A 77 -6.81 -15.70 -16.62
CA HIS A 77 -8.02 -14.89 -16.36
C HIS A 77 -9.18 -15.74 -15.83
N VAL A 78 -9.31 -16.99 -16.27
CA VAL A 78 -10.34 -17.93 -15.79
C VAL A 78 -10.08 -18.28 -14.33
N ILE A 79 -8.84 -18.66 -14.01
CA ILE A 79 -8.46 -18.99 -12.63
C ILE A 79 -8.60 -17.77 -11.71
N LYS A 80 -8.21 -16.57 -12.16
CA LYS A 80 -8.42 -15.34 -11.38
C LYS A 80 -9.90 -15.10 -11.09
N SER A 81 -10.78 -15.28 -12.07
CA SER A 81 -12.24 -15.17 -11.86
C SER A 81 -12.75 -16.21 -10.86
N GLU A 82 -12.28 -17.46 -10.93
CA GLU A 82 -12.61 -18.52 -9.97
C GLU A 82 -12.12 -18.20 -8.56
N MET A 83 -10.92 -17.64 -8.41
CA MET A 83 -10.37 -17.24 -7.10
C MET A 83 -11.14 -16.08 -6.47
N VAL A 84 -11.60 -15.10 -7.26
CA VAL A 84 -12.46 -14.01 -6.77
C VAL A 84 -13.83 -14.53 -6.33
N LYS A 85 -14.38 -15.51 -7.06
CA LYS A 85 -15.66 -16.16 -6.72
C LYS A 85 -15.56 -17.14 -5.55
N GLY A 86 -14.36 -17.62 -5.25
CA GLY A 86 -14.07 -18.70 -4.30
C GLY A 86 -13.23 -18.26 -3.12
N VAL A 87 -13.76 -17.33 -2.32
CA VAL A 87 -13.48 -17.27 -0.88
C VAL A 87 -14.83 -17.55 -0.19
N ARG A 88 -15.05 -18.84 0.12
CA ARG A 88 -15.95 -19.29 1.19
C ARG A 88 -15.06 -19.88 2.27
#